data_AF-U2NQB7-F1
#
_entry.id   AF-U2NQB7-F1
#
_cell.length_a   1.000
_cell.length_b   1.000
_cell.length_c   1.000
_cell.angle_alpha   90.00
_cell.angle_beta   90.00
_cell.angle_gamma   90.00
#
_symmetry.space_group_name_H-M   'P 1'
#
loop_
_entity.id
_entity.type
_entity.pdbx_description
1 polymer ?
#
loop_
_entity_poly.entity_id
_entity_poly.type
_entity_poly.pdbx_seq_one_letter_code
_entity_poly.pdbx_strand_id
1 'polypeptide(L)'
;MKSSEFIRKFKSWYLWGNIMAMAAVVAGLLIGVRYGIDVYTHHGEAIAVPDLKHLKYADALHILQDKRLEIAVSDTGYVKNLPPDCILEQIPAAGSKVKAGHIIYVIINSSHSPTLALPDIIDNSSLREAMAKLTAMGFILGTPQMVTGEKDWVYGVTVRGRHVVAGERISTEDSLVIQVGNGMRSSEDDIDFIDPARLPGEEEGDVDEFDVVTTPDPSEPAHKPETPQKPSNP
;
A
#
# COMPACT_ATOMS: atom_id res chain seq x y z
N MET A 1 8.52 76.86 -40.57
CA MET A 1 9.74 76.29 -41.19
C MET A 1 9.34 75.42 -42.37
N LYS A 2 9.91 75.66 -43.56
CA LYS A 2 9.50 75.01 -44.82
C LYS A 2 9.83 73.52 -44.80
N SER A 3 8.80 72.68 -44.89
CA SER A 3 8.85 71.22 -44.97
C SER A 3 9.60 70.70 -46.22
N SER A 4 9.76 71.53 -47.25
CA SER A 4 10.45 71.18 -48.50
C SER A 4 11.99 71.06 -48.37
N GLU A 5 12.62 71.83 -47.48
CA GLU A 5 14.06 71.72 -47.19
C GLU A 5 14.40 70.42 -46.44
N PHE A 6 13.46 69.93 -45.65
CA PHE A 6 13.58 68.67 -44.90
C PHE A 6 13.51 67.45 -45.84
N ILE A 7 12.61 67.47 -46.82
CA ILE A 7 12.43 66.39 -47.82
C ILE A 7 13.60 66.37 -48.81
N ARG A 8 14.21 67.52 -49.14
CA ARG A 8 15.37 67.58 -50.04
C ARG A 8 16.62 66.90 -49.45
N LYS A 9 16.81 66.95 -48.13
CA LYS A 9 17.87 66.18 -47.45
C LYS A 9 17.62 64.67 -47.49
N PHE A 10 16.36 64.25 -47.51
CA PHE A 10 15.95 62.84 -47.66
C PHE A 10 16.22 62.26 -49.07
N LYS A 11 16.37 63.13 -50.09
CA LYS A 11 16.76 62.77 -51.47
C LYS A 11 18.28 62.88 -51.70
N SER A 12 19.07 62.97 -50.63
CA SER A 12 20.53 62.91 -50.74
C SER A 12 20.97 61.45 -50.83
N TRP A 13 21.60 61.08 -51.94
CA TRP A 13 22.17 59.74 -52.19
C TRP A 13 23.06 59.25 -51.05
N TYR A 14 23.77 60.17 -50.38
CA TYR A 14 24.62 59.89 -49.23
C TYR A 14 23.85 59.43 -47.98
N LEU A 15 22.66 59.97 -47.75
CA LEU A 15 21.84 59.63 -46.58
C LEU A 15 21.30 58.20 -46.72
N TRP A 16 20.82 57.85 -47.92
CA TRP A 16 20.41 56.49 -48.26
C TRP A 16 21.57 55.49 -48.18
N GLY A 17 22.78 55.88 -48.62
CA GLY A 17 23.99 55.06 -48.49
C GLY A 17 24.34 54.72 -47.04
N ASN A 18 24.32 55.70 -46.13
CA ASN A 18 24.58 55.47 -44.71
C ASN A 18 23.49 54.63 -44.02
N ILE A 19 22.22 54.82 -44.38
CA ILE A 19 21.12 53.98 -43.86
C ILE A 19 21.28 52.53 -44.35
N MET A 20 21.61 52.32 -45.62
CA MET A 20 21.92 51.00 -46.18
C MET A 20 23.11 50.35 -45.47
N ALA A 21 24.18 51.11 -45.21
CA ALA A 21 25.35 50.62 -44.48
C ALA A 21 25.00 50.22 -43.04
N MET A 22 24.21 51.05 -42.34
CA MET A 22 23.75 50.76 -40.97
C MET A 22 22.81 49.54 -40.94
N ALA A 23 21.92 49.41 -41.93
CA ALA A 23 21.07 48.24 -42.10
C ALA A 23 21.90 46.97 -42.39
N ALA A 24 22.96 47.06 -43.19
CA ALA A 24 23.86 45.95 -43.47
C ALA A 24 24.64 45.51 -42.22
N VAL A 25 25.10 46.46 -41.39
CA VAL A 25 25.75 46.15 -40.11
C VAL A 25 24.77 45.44 -39.17
N VAL A 26 23.55 45.95 -39.04
CA VAL A 26 22.52 45.33 -38.20
C VAL A 26 22.15 43.94 -38.72
N ALA A 27 21.98 43.76 -40.03
CA ALA A 27 21.72 42.46 -40.64
C ALA A 27 22.88 41.48 -40.39
N GLY A 28 24.12 41.92 -40.54
CA GLY A 28 25.31 41.12 -40.23
C GLY A 28 25.37 40.70 -38.76
N LEU A 29 25.01 41.59 -37.84
CA LEU A 29 24.97 41.32 -36.41
C LEU A 29 23.84 40.33 -36.05
N LEU A 30 22.66 40.45 -36.66
CA LEU A 30 21.57 39.49 -36.51
C LEU A 30 21.92 38.09 -37.03
N ILE A 31 22.57 38.01 -38.20
CA ILE A 31 23.03 36.74 -38.78
C ILE A 31 24.13 36.13 -37.90
N GLY A 32 25.08 36.94 -37.46
CA GLY A 32 26.16 36.52 -36.56
C GLY A 32 25.65 36.00 -35.22
N VAL A 33 24.65 36.66 -34.62
CA VAL A 33 24.00 36.18 -33.38
C VAL A 33 23.23 34.89 -33.62
N ARG A 34 22.47 34.77 -34.72
CA ARG A 34 21.78 33.50 -35.07
C ARG A 34 22.77 32.34 -35.15
N TYR A 35 23.82 32.50 -35.94
CA TYR A 35 24.80 31.43 -36.17
C TYR A 35 25.64 31.16 -34.92
N GLY A 36 25.99 32.21 -34.17
CA GLY A 36 26.71 32.12 -32.91
C GLY A 36 25.91 31.37 -31.84
N ILE A 37 24.60 31.58 -31.75
CA ILE A 37 23.73 30.82 -30.84
C ILE A 37 23.62 29.36 -31.28
N ASP A 38 23.46 29.09 -32.58
CA ASP A 38 23.37 27.72 -33.10
C ASP A 38 24.65 26.91 -32.80
N VAL A 39 25.84 27.53 -32.94
CA VAL A 39 27.14 26.92 -32.58
C VAL A 39 27.33 26.81 -31.07
N TYR A 40 26.99 27.86 -30.30
CA TYR A 40 27.21 27.89 -28.86
C TYR A 40 26.29 26.94 -28.09
N THR A 41 25.05 26.75 -28.56
CA THR A 41 24.06 25.92 -27.87
C THR A 41 24.13 24.44 -28.21
N HIS A 42 25.02 24.01 -29.12
CA HIS A 42 25.08 22.63 -29.63
C HIS A 42 23.66 22.09 -29.91
N HIS A 43 22.82 22.92 -30.52
CA HIS A 43 21.46 22.56 -30.89
C HIS A 43 21.52 21.45 -31.95
N GLY A 44 21.29 20.20 -31.56
CA GLY A 44 20.90 19.18 -32.54
C GLY A 44 21.43 17.77 -32.38
N GLU A 45 22.36 17.48 -31.47
CA GLU A 45 22.74 16.08 -31.22
C GLU A 45 21.70 15.40 -30.34
N ALA A 46 20.63 14.96 -31.00
CA ALA A 46 19.62 14.12 -30.39
C ALA A 46 19.97 12.65 -30.67
N ILE A 47 20.27 11.92 -29.60
CA ILE A 47 20.64 10.51 -29.64
C ILE A 47 19.35 9.70 -29.62
N ALA A 48 19.23 8.74 -30.54
CA ALA A 48 18.11 7.82 -30.53
C ALA A 48 18.27 6.81 -29.39
N VAL A 49 17.24 6.69 -28.56
CA VAL A 49 17.19 5.74 -27.44
C VAL A 49 17.15 4.32 -28.02
N PRO A 50 18.10 3.43 -27.68
CA PRO A 50 18.06 2.04 -28.11
C PRO A 50 16.89 1.28 -27.46
N ASP A 51 16.52 0.13 -28.04
CA ASP A 51 15.61 -0.79 -27.38
C ASP A 51 16.37 -1.62 -26.34
N LEU A 52 15.97 -1.49 -25.09
CA LEU A 52 16.54 -2.14 -23.92
C LEU A 52 15.63 -3.23 -23.38
N LYS A 53 14.41 -3.36 -23.90
CA LYS A 53 13.46 -4.37 -23.42
C LYS A 53 14.03 -5.76 -23.61
N HIS A 54 13.79 -6.63 -22.64
CA HIS A 54 14.29 -8.00 -22.59
C HIS A 54 15.81 -8.17 -22.47
N LEU A 55 16.57 -7.07 -22.39
CA LEU A 55 18.01 -7.12 -22.10
C LEU A 55 18.23 -7.15 -20.58
N LYS A 56 19.37 -7.72 -20.17
CA LYS A 56 19.81 -7.61 -18.79
C LYS A 56 20.22 -6.17 -18.49
N TYR A 57 19.99 -5.75 -17.25
CA TYR A 57 20.38 -4.42 -16.77
C TYR A 57 21.86 -4.12 -17.03
N ALA A 58 22.75 -5.10 -16.87
CA ALA A 58 24.18 -4.95 -17.14
C ALA A 58 24.48 -4.65 -18.62
N ASP A 59 23.85 -5.38 -19.55
CA ASP A 59 24.04 -5.17 -20.99
C ASP A 59 23.48 -3.81 -21.41
N ALA A 60 22.31 -3.44 -20.88
CA ALA A 60 21.69 -2.15 -21.12
C ALA A 60 22.52 -0.98 -20.59
N LEU A 61 23.16 -1.14 -19.42
CA LEU A 61 24.08 -0.16 -18.85
C LEU A 61 25.24 0.11 -19.81
N HIS A 62 25.86 -0.94 -20.37
CA HIS A 62 26.95 -0.79 -21.34
C HIS A 62 26.48 -0.10 -22.63
N ILE A 63 25.35 -0.52 -23.20
CA ILE A 63 24.80 0.07 -24.43
C ILE A 63 24.47 1.57 -24.26
N LEU A 64 23.95 1.95 -23.10
CA LEU A 64 23.63 3.35 -22.81
C LEU A 64 24.88 4.18 -22.53
N GLN A 65 25.86 3.65 -21.80
CA GLN A 65 27.14 4.33 -21.57
C GLN A 65 27.88 4.62 -22.87
N ASP A 66 27.90 3.68 -23.82
CA ASP A 66 28.49 3.87 -25.15
C ASP A 66 27.83 5.01 -25.93
N LYS A 67 26.53 5.24 -25.68
CA LYS A 67 25.74 6.33 -26.26
C LYS A 67 25.72 7.60 -25.41
N ARG A 68 26.54 7.69 -24.36
CA ARG A 68 26.53 8.82 -23.39
C ARG A 68 25.15 9.10 -22.80
N LEU A 69 24.40 8.04 -22.54
CA LEU A 69 23.11 8.07 -21.85
C LEU A 69 23.26 7.44 -20.46
N GLU A 70 22.43 7.87 -19.52
CA GLU A 70 22.42 7.34 -18.16
C GLU A 70 21.24 6.39 -17.98
N ILE A 71 21.33 5.46 -17.04
CA ILE A 71 20.28 4.50 -16.71
C ILE A 71 19.92 4.60 -15.23
N ALA A 72 18.63 4.61 -14.92
CA ALA A 72 18.14 4.56 -13.55
C ALA A 72 16.98 3.57 -13.43
N VAL A 73 16.96 2.79 -12.35
CA VAL A 73 15.84 1.90 -12.06
C VAL A 73 14.74 2.72 -11.40
N SER A 74 13.58 2.83 -12.05
CA SER A 74 12.43 3.55 -11.50
C SER A 74 11.55 2.67 -10.64
N ASP A 75 11.38 1.40 -11.02
CA ASP A 75 10.52 0.45 -10.33
C ASP A 75 10.96 -0.99 -10.61
N THR A 76 10.42 -1.93 -9.84
CA THR A 76 10.63 -3.37 -10.00
C THR A 76 9.29 -4.06 -10.26
N GLY A 77 9.13 -4.64 -11.44
CA GLY A 77 8.01 -5.52 -11.75
C GLY A 77 8.37 -6.99 -11.50
N TYR A 78 7.38 -7.88 -11.54
CA TYR A 78 7.62 -9.32 -11.49
C TYR A 78 6.84 -10.04 -12.59
N VAL A 79 7.58 -10.68 -13.49
CA VAL A 79 7.07 -11.50 -14.59
C VAL A 79 7.79 -12.84 -14.55
N LYS A 80 7.05 -13.89 -14.19
CA LYS A 80 7.56 -15.26 -14.00
C LYS A 80 8.27 -15.85 -15.22
N ASN A 81 7.85 -15.46 -16.42
CA ASN A 81 8.39 -16.01 -17.68
C ASN A 81 9.69 -15.32 -18.13
N LEU A 82 10.13 -14.27 -17.42
CA LEU A 82 11.32 -13.51 -17.77
C LEU A 82 12.43 -13.73 -16.73
N PRO A 83 13.70 -13.66 -17.15
CA PRO A 83 14.81 -13.78 -16.23
C PRO A 83 14.87 -12.61 -15.24
N PRO A 84 15.50 -12.79 -14.07
CA PRO A 84 15.75 -11.69 -13.14
C PRO A 84 16.65 -10.62 -13.76
N ASP A 85 16.52 -9.38 -13.27
CA ASP A 85 17.29 -8.21 -13.70
C ASP A 85 17.15 -7.87 -15.19
N CYS A 86 16.10 -8.39 -15.81
CA CYS A 86 15.73 -8.10 -17.17
C CYS A 86 14.87 -6.84 -17.24
N ILE A 87 15.09 -5.98 -18.22
CA ILE A 87 14.29 -4.77 -18.39
C ILE A 87 12.93 -5.14 -18.97
N LEU A 88 11.89 -4.85 -18.22
CA LEU A 88 10.49 -5.04 -18.62
C LEU A 88 10.04 -3.85 -19.48
N GLU A 89 10.33 -2.64 -19.01
CA GLU A 89 9.91 -1.41 -19.64
C GLU A 89 10.99 -0.34 -19.54
N GLN A 90 10.94 0.61 -20.47
CA GLN A 90 11.85 1.75 -20.52
C GLN A 90 11.07 3.03 -20.83
N ILE A 91 11.56 4.13 -20.29
CA ILE A 91 11.04 5.47 -20.51
C ILE A 91 12.25 6.41 -20.65
N PRO A 92 12.41 7.15 -21.77
CA PRO A 92 11.55 7.19 -22.96
C PRO A 92 11.55 5.91 -23.80
N ALA A 93 10.53 5.77 -24.66
CA ALA A 93 10.39 4.62 -25.56
C ALA A 93 11.55 4.52 -26.58
N ALA A 94 11.86 3.31 -27.04
CA ALA A 94 12.87 3.07 -28.06
C ALA A 94 12.62 3.92 -29.31
N GLY A 95 13.70 4.43 -29.91
CA GLY A 95 13.64 5.35 -31.06
C GLY A 95 13.35 6.82 -30.71
N SER A 96 12.98 7.12 -29.46
CA SER A 96 12.83 8.50 -29.00
C SER A 96 14.16 9.25 -29.10
N LYS A 97 14.10 10.55 -29.38
CA LYS A 97 15.27 11.41 -29.52
C LYS A 97 15.50 12.18 -28.22
N VAL A 98 16.62 11.91 -27.56
CA VAL A 98 17.00 12.54 -26.29
C VAL A 98 18.35 13.23 -26.40
N LYS A 99 18.63 14.18 -25.52
CA LYS A 99 19.95 14.82 -25.45
C LYS A 99 20.95 13.88 -24.78
N ALA A 100 22.24 14.07 -25.04
CA ALA A 100 23.30 13.40 -24.29
C ALA A 100 23.16 13.69 -22.77
N GLY A 101 23.47 12.70 -21.94
CA GLY A 101 23.31 12.77 -20.48
C GLY A 101 21.85 12.65 -19.99
N HIS A 102 20.90 12.29 -20.86
CA HIS A 102 19.55 12.00 -20.42
C HIS A 102 19.48 10.66 -19.69
N ILE A 103 18.72 10.62 -18.59
CA ILE A 103 18.50 9.43 -17.77
C ILE A 103 17.33 8.63 -18.36
N ILE A 104 17.61 7.39 -18.75
CA ILE A 104 16.60 6.43 -19.16
C ILE A 104 16.13 5.69 -17.92
N TYR A 105 14.86 5.85 -17.60
CA TYR A 105 14.21 5.13 -16.52
C TYR A 105 13.79 3.75 -17.01
N VAL A 106 14.16 2.72 -16.26
CA VAL A 106 13.82 1.34 -16.58
C VAL A 106 13.09 0.67 -15.43
N ILE A 107 12.14 -0.18 -15.78
CA ILE A 107 11.50 -1.11 -14.85
C ILE A 107 12.17 -2.46 -15.04
N ILE A 108 12.73 -3.00 -13.97
CA ILE A 108 13.44 -4.30 -14.01
C ILE A 108 12.58 -5.41 -13.43
N ASN A 109 12.87 -6.64 -13.85
CA ASN A 109 12.23 -7.83 -13.33
C ASN A 109 12.88 -8.26 -12.01
N SER A 110 12.08 -8.35 -10.95
CA SER A 110 12.49 -8.86 -9.65
C SER A 110 12.88 -10.34 -9.73
N SER A 111 13.89 -10.72 -8.96
CA SER A 111 14.31 -12.12 -8.78
C SER A 111 13.34 -12.94 -7.94
N HIS A 112 12.57 -12.27 -7.08
CA HIS A 112 11.64 -12.91 -6.17
C HIS A 112 10.21 -12.51 -6.51
N SER A 113 9.31 -13.49 -6.38
CA SER A 113 7.88 -13.26 -6.46
C SER A 113 7.43 -12.28 -5.38
N PRO A 114 6.37 -11.49 -5.66
CA PRO A 114 5.86 -10.54 -4.69
C PRO A 114 5.48 -11.27 -3.40
N THR A 115 5.86 -10.66 -2.28
CA THR A 115 5.56 -11.18 -0.94
C THR A 115 4.60 -10.25 -0.21
N LEU A 116 3.61 -10.85 0.44
CA LEU A 116 2.62 -10.15 1.25
C LEU A 116 2.72 -10.67 2.70
N ALA A 117 2.46 -9.78 3.65
CA ALA A 117 2.42 -10.16 5.06
C ALA A 117 1.14 -10.94 5.36
N LEU A 118 1.26 -12.06 6.08
CA LEU A 118 0.11 -12.80 6.55
C LEU A 118 -0.67 -11.94 7.57
N PRO A 119 -1.98 -11.72 7.41
CA PRO A 119 -2.80 -11.02 8.39
C PRO A 119 -2.93 -11.85 9.66
N ASP A 120 -3.38 -11.20 10.74
CA ASP A 120 -3.71 -11.90 11.97
C ASP A 120 -5.05 -12.63 11.84
N ILE A 121 -4.97 -13.90 11.44
CA ILE A 121 -6.13 -14.81 11.28
C ILE A 121 -6.03 -16.07 12.15
N ILE A 122 -4.84 -16.32 12.72
CA ILE A 122 -4.59 -17.47 13.59
C ILE A 122 -5.20 -17.13 14.95
N ASP A 123 -6.07 -17.99 15.46
CA ASP A 123 -6.81 -17.79 16.72
C ASP A 123 -7.67 -16.52 16.80
N ASN A 124 -7.95 -15.88 15.66
CA ASN A 124 -8.71 -14.63 15.61
C ASN A 124 -9.73 -14.59 14.47
N SER A 125 -9.90 -15.67 13.70
CA SER A 125 -10.83 -15.69 12.57
C SER A 125 -11.44 -17.07 12.36
N SER A 126 -12.69 -17.09 11.89
CA SER A 126 -13.32 -18.30 11.38
C SER A 126 -12.74 -18.69 10.01
N LEU A 127 -12.87 -19.95 9.61
CA LEU A 127 -12.42 -20.44 8.30
C LEU A 127 -12.92 -19.57 7.14
N ARG A 128 -14.21 -19.25 7.16
CA ARG A 128 -14.85 -18.44 6.12
C ARG A 128 -14.26 -17.03 6.06
N GLU A 129 -14.02 -16.42 7.21
CA GLU A 129 -13.42 -15.08 7.31
C GLU A 129 -11.96 -15.09 6.86
N ALA A 130 -11.18 -16.06 7.31
CA ALA A 130 -9.79 -16.23 6.91
C ALA A 130 -9.67 -16.45 5.39
N MET A 131 -10.51 -17.32 4.81
CA MET A 131 -10.56 -17.52 3.36
C MET A 131 -10.88 -16.23 2.61
N ALA A 132 -11.88 -15.48 3.07
CA ALA A 132 -12.26 -14.21 2.44
C ALA A 132 -11.12 -13.18 2.50
N LYS A 133 -10.49 -13.01 3.67
CA LYS A 133 -9.35 -12.10 3.87
C LYS A 133 -8.15 -12.49 2.99
N LEU A 134 -7.77 -13.77 3.00
CA LEU A 134 -6.62 -14.27 2.22
C LEU A 134 -6.86 -14.14 0.71
N THR A 135 -8.05 -14.50 0.24
CA THR A 135 -8.44 -14.36 -1.18
C THR A 135 -8.46 -12.90 -1.59
N ALA A 136 -8.96 -11.99 -0.74
CA ALA A 136 -9.00 -10.56 -1.03
C ALA A 136 -7.60 -9.93 -1.18
N MET A 137 -6.58 -10.45 -0.49
CA MET A 137 -5.20 -10.00 -0.67
C MET A 137 -4.49 -10.67 -1.87
N GLY A 138 -5.13 -11.63 -2.54
CA GLY A 138 -4.56 -12.32 -3.70
C GLY A 138 -3.68 -13.53 -3.36
N PHE A 139 -3.83 -14.09 -2.16
CA PHE A 139 -3.19 -15.37 -1.82
C PHE A 139 -3.91 -16.56 -2.46
N ILE A 140 -3.15 -17.59 -2.81
CA ILE A 140 -3.69 -18.85 -3.33
C ILE A 140 -4.00 -19.78 -2.15
N LEU A 141 -5.23 -20.27 -2.07
CA LEU A 141 -5.68 -21.17 -1.01
C LEU A 141 -5.66 -22.63 -1.47
N GLY A 142 -5.07 -23.49 -0.65
CA GLY A 142 -5.15 -24.95 -0.79
C GLY A 142 -6.37 -25.53 -0.06
N THR A 143 -6.48 -26.86 -0.07
CA THR A 143 -7.51 -27.57 0.70
C THR A 143 -7.26 -27.39 2.21
N PRO A 144 -8.26 -26.95 3.01
CA PRO A 144 -8.10 -26.84 4.46
C PRO A 144 -7.80 -28.18 5.11
N GLN A 145 -6.92 -28.17 6.10
CA GLN A 145 -6.61 -29.32 6.93
C GLN A 145 -7.44 -29.28 8.20
N MET A 146 -8.17 -30.37 8.49
CA MET A 146 -8.98 -30.48 9.68
C MET A 146 -8.11 -30.96 10.86
N VAL A 147 -8.18 -30.26 11.99
CA VAL A 147 -7.52 -30.61 13.26
C VAL A 147 -8.58 -30.75 14.35
N THR A 148 -8.26 -31.48 15.43
CA THR A 148 -9.15 -31.60 16.60
C THR A 148 -9.29 -30.25 17.28
N GLY A 149 -10.52 -29.76 17.44
CA GLY A 149 -10.76 -28.45 18.02
C GLY A 149 -12.15 -27.88 17.73
N GLU A 150 -12.35 -26.61 18.10
CA GLU A 150 -13.59 -25.86 17.92
C GLU A 150 -13.95 -25.75 16.44
N LYS A 151 -15.23 -25.94 16.12
CA LYS A 151 -15.66 -26.04 14.73
C LYS A 151 -15.39 -24.72 13.98
N ASP A 152 -14.81 -24.82 12.80
CA ASP A 152 -14.51 -23.70 11.90
C ASP A 152 -13.50 -22.67 12.47
N TRP A 153 -12.85 -22.96 13.59
CA TRP A 153 -11.82 -22.11 14.18
C TRP A 153 -10.46 -22.32 13.53
N VAL A 154 -9.74 -21.24 13.21
CA VAL A 154 -8.42 -21.32 12.58
C VAL A 154 -7.33 -21.42 13.64
N TYR A 155 -6.69 -22.59 13.70
CA TYR A 155 -5.58 -22.87 14.62
C TYR A 155 -4.20 -22.54 14.04
N GLY A 156 -4.11 -22.45 12.71
CA GLY A 156 -2.83 -22.20 12.08
C GLY A 156 -2.91 -22.15 10.57
N VAL A 157 -1.81 -21.72 9.97
CA VAL A 157 -1.63 -21.70 8.52
C VAL A 157 -0.29 -22.35 8.21
N THR A 158 -0.27 -23.17 7.17
CA THR A 158 0.91 -23.89 6.71
C THR A 158 1.21 -23.54 5.27
N VAL A 159 2.46 -23.23 4.96
CA VAL A 159 2.97 -22.97 3.61
C VAL A 159 4.08 -23.96 3.31
N ARG A 160 3.94 -24.73 2.22
CA ARG A 160 4.90 -25.78 1.84
C ARG A 160 5.24 -26.76 2.97
N GLY A 161 4.27 -27.07 3.83
CA GLY A 161 4.46 -27.95 5.00
C GLY A 161 5.07 -27.29 6.24
N ARG A 162 5.39 -25.99 6.21
CA ARG A 162 5.90 -25.22 7.36
C ARG A 162 4.83 -24.31 7.94
N HIS A 163 4.67 -24.31 9.26
CA HIS A 163 3.80 -23.37 9.96
C HIS A 163 4.30 -21.93 9.79
N VAL A 164 3.38 -21.02 9.52
CA VAL A 164 3.65 -19.58 9.40
C VAL A 164 2.92 -18.80 10.48
N VAL A 165 3.47 -17.66 10.85
CA VAL A 165 2.89 -16.77 11.87
C VAL A 165 2.32 -15.50 11.25
N ALA A 166 1.43 -14.82 11.97
CA ALA A 166 0.94 -13.51 11.57
C ALA A 166 2.11 -12.53 11.38
N GLY A 167 2.05 -11.71 10.33
CA GLY A 167 3.10 -10.76 9.93
C GLY A 167 4.24 -11.37 9.11
N GLU A 168 4.34 -12.70 8.98
CA GLU A 168 5.35 -13.33 8.14
C GLU A 168 5.10 -13.03 6.66
N ARG A 169 6.17 -12.72 5.91
CA ARG A 169 6.10 -12.42 4.47
C ARG A 169 6.06 -13.72 3.68
N ILE A 170 4.96 -13.93 2.97
CA ILE A 170 4.68 -15.13 2.19
C ILE A 170 4.56 -14.75 0.72
N SER A 171 5.10 -15.58 -0.17
CA SER A 171 4.95 -15.38 -1.60
C SER A 171 3.49 -15.57 -2.03
N THR A 172 3.00 -14.68 -2.89
CA THR A 172 1.63 -14.82 -3.43
C THR A 172 1.46 -16.03 -4.35
N GLU A 173 2.55 -16.64 -4.81
CA GLU A 173 2.51 -17.87 -5.61
C GLU A 173 2.33 -19.14 -4.77
N ASP A 174 2.58 -19.06 -3.46
CA ASP A 174 2.51 -20.22 -2.59
C ASP A 174 1.07 -20.53 -2.17
N SER A 175 0.70 -21.81 -2.24
CA SER A 175 -0.59 -22.27 -1.74
C SER A 175 -0.58 -22.38 -0.22
N LEU A 176 -1.47 -21.63 0.44
CA LEU A 176 -1.66 -21.65 1.89
C LEU A 176 -2.68 -22.72 2.28
N VAL A 177 -2.31 -23.57 3.23
CA VAL A 177 -3.20 -24.56 3.83
C VAL A 177 -3.61 -24.06 5.20
N ILE A 178 -4.91 -23.84 5.40
CA ILE A 178 -5.48 -23.39 6.68
C ILE A 178 -5.79 -24.62 7.52
N GLN A 179 -5.32 -24.64 8.78
CA GLN A 179 -5.66 -25.65 9.77
C GLN A 179 -6.86 -25.18 10.57
N VAL A 180 -7.91 -25.99 10.56
CA VAL A 180 -9.24 -25.61 11.07
C VAL A 180 -9.78 -26.70 11.99
N GLY A 181 -10.45 -26.33 13.07
CA GLY A 181 -11.07 -27.30 13.96
C GLY A 181 -12.25 -28.03 13.32
N ASN A 182 -12.31 -29.34 13.55
CA ASN A 182 -13.34 -30.24 13.04
C ASN A 182 -14.60 -30.33 13.93
N GLY A 183 -14.63 -29.62 15.07
CA GLY A 183 -15.74 -29.66 16.03
C GLY A 183 -15.77 -30.92 16.89
N MET A 184 -14.77 -31.80 16.80
CA MET A 184 -14.62 -32.93 17.71
C MET A 184 -13.80 -32.46 18.91
N ARG A 185 -14.47 -32.31 20.07
CA ARG A 185 -13.77 -32.16 21.36
C ARG A 185 -13.31 -33.54 21.80
N SER A 186 -12.05 -33.67 22.20
CA SER A 186 -11.58 -34.86 22.91
C SER A 186 -12.41 -35.00 24.19
N SER A 187 -12.91 -36.20 24.47
CA SER A 187 -13.66 -36.55 25.68
C SER A 187 -12.90 -36.29 26.99
N GLU A 188 -11.61 -36.00 26.91
CA GLU A 188 -10.73 -35.69 28.02
C GLU A 188 -10.90 -34.27 28.60
N ASP A 189 -11.60 -33.36 27.91
CA ASP A 189 -11.86 -31.97 28.37
C ASP A 189 -13.27 -31.76 28.94
N ASP A 190 -13.99 -32.85 29.23
CA ASP A 190 -15.24 -32.77 30.00
C ASP A 190 -14.89 -32.43 31.45
N ILE A 191 -15.14 -31.19 31.85
CA ILE A 191 -14.93 -30.69 33.21
C ILE A 191 -15.86 -31.47 34.14
N ASP A 192 -15.28 -32.33 34.99
CA ASP A 192 -15.99 -32.95 36.10
C ASP A 192 -16.34 -31.86 37.12
N PHE A 193 -17.58 -31.37 37.08
CA PHE A 193 -18.08 -30.41 38.04
C PHE A 193 -18.16 -31.08 39.42
N ILE A 194 -17.11 -30.93 40.24
CA ILE A 194 -17.15 -31.28 41.65
C ILE A 194 -18.07 -30.27 42.34
N ASP A 195 -19.29 -30.71 42.69
CA ASP A 195 -20.24 -29.95 43.50
C ASP A 195 -19.64 -29.72 44.90
N PRO A 196 -19.39 -28.47 45.34
CA PRO A 196 -18.77 -28.18 46.64
C PRO A 196 -19.72 -28.41 47.83
N ALA A 197 -20.98 -28.79 47.62
CA ALA A 197 -21.97 -28.93 48.68
C ALA A 197 -22.03 -30.32 49.33
N ARG A 198 -20.91 -30.83 49.88
CA ARG A 198 -20.97 -31.77 51.02
C ARG A 198 -19.65 -31.86 51.78
N LEU A 199 -19.46 -30.99 52.76
CA LEU A 199 -18.50 -31.23 53.84
C LEU A 199 -19.09 -32.35 54.74
N PRO A 200 -18.34 -33.42 55.05
CA PRO A 200 -18.81 -34.43 55.99
C PRO A 200 -18.57 -33.91 57.40
N GLY A 201 -19.61 -33.39 58.06
CA GLY A 201 -19.51 -33.07 59.50
C GLY A 201 -20.43 -32.01 60.08
N GLU A 202 -21.43 -31.50 59.37
CA GLU A 202 -22.40 -30.58 59.99
C GLU A 202 -23.58 -31.38 60.57
N GLU A 203 -23.51 -31.59 61.89
CA GLU A 203 -24.54 -32.19 62.72
C GLU A 203 -25.83 -31.36 62.68
N GLU A 204 -26.97 -32.06 62.67
CA GLU A 204 -28.31 -31.50 62.84
C GLU A 204 -28.37 -30.65 64.13
N GLY A 205 -28.66 -29.36 64.00
CA GLY A 205 -28.84 -28.45 65.13
C GLY A 205 -29.95 -27.44 64.86
N ASP A 206 -31.07 -27.66 65.54
CA ASP A 206 -32.25 -26.82 65.77
C ASP A 206 -32.94 -26.14 64.57
N VAL A 207 -34.19 -26.58 64.34
CA VAL A 207 -35.16 -25.91 63.47
C VAL A 207 -35.87 -24.87 64.33
N ASP A 208 -35.54 -23.58 64.19
CA ASP A 208 -36.32 -22.51 64.83
C ASP A 208 -37.74 -22.45 64.22
N GLU A 209 -38.74 -22.58 65.09
CA GLU A 209 -40.17 -22.55 64.73
C GLU A 209 -40.60 -21.11 64.42
N PHE A 210 -40.95 -20.85 63.17
CA PHE A 210 -41.41 -19.53 62.72
C PHE A 210 -42.90 -19.33 63.06
N ASP A 211 -43.21 -18.39 63.95
CA ASP A 211 -44.57 -17.92 64.21
C ASP A 211 -45.15 -17.23 62.96
N VAL A 212 -46.21 -17.78 62.40
CA VAL A 212 -46.92 -17.24 61.22
C VAL A 212 -47.73 -16.02 61.64
N VAL A 213 -47.28 -14.82 61.24
CA VAL A 213 -48.06 -13.58 61.39
C VAL A 213 -49.16 -13.55 60.33
N THR A 214 -50.39 -13.85 60.74
CA THR A 214 -51.60 -13.69 59.90
C THR A 214 -51.95 -12.21 59.73
N THR A 215 -52.15 -11.77 58.48
CA THR A 215 -52.58 -10.40 58.16
C THR A 215 -54.07 -10.19 58.45
N PRO A 216 -54.52 -9.01 58.95
CA PRO A 216 -55.93 -8.75 59.23
C PRO A 216 -56.77 -8.60 57.96
N ASP A 217 -58.04 -9.03 58.05
CA ASP A 217 -59.10 -9.03 57.04
C ASP A 217 -59.41 -7.62 56.46
N PRO A 218 -59.65 -7.44 55.13
CA PRO A 218 -59.80 -6.13 54.50
C PRO A 218 -61.23 -5.56 54.56
N SER A 219 -61.83 -5.44 55.75
CA SER A 219 -63.19 -4.90 55.88
C SER A 219 -63.41 -3.94 57.07
N GLU A 220 -62.68 -2.80 57.12
CA GLU A 220 -63.20 -1.54 57.72
C GLU A 220 -62.33 -0.30 57.34
N PRO A 221 -62.90 0.92 57.21
CA PRO A 221 -62.29 1.99 56.44
C PRO A 221 -61.41 2.98 57.23
N ALA A 222 -60.31 3.35 56.56
CA ALA A 222 -59.57 4.61 56.56
C ALA A 222 -59.58 5.54 57.79
N HIS A 223 -58.39 5.79 58.35
CA HIS A 223 -58.04 7.12 58.87
C HIS A 223 -56.67 7.60 58.36
N LYS A 224 -56.66 8.89 58.01
CA LYS A 224 -55.65 9.73 57.32
C LYS A 224 -54.28 9.82 58.07
N PRO A 225 -53.20 10.20 57.36
CA PRO A 225 -51.82 10.12 57.82
C PRO A 225 -51.34 11.39 58.53
N GLU A 226 -50.44 11.24 59.50
CA GLU A 226 -49.57 12.31 59.98
C GLU A 226 -48.10 11.99 59.65
N THR A 227 -47.45 12.98 59.05
CA THR A 227 -46.05 12.97 58.61
C THR A 227 -45.14 13.59 59.71
N PRO A 228 -43.81 13.65 59.52
CA PRO A 228 -42.80 12.93 60.28
C PRO A 228 -42.05 13.79 61.31
N GLN A 229 -41.31 13.19 62.24
CA GLN A 229 -40.24 13.90 62.96
C GLN A 229 -38.89 13.19 62.97
N LYS A 230 -37.89 14.06 62.84
CA LYS A 230 -36.46 13.92 62.57
C LYS A 230 -35.66 13.19 63.69
N PRO A 231 -34.39 12.84 63.42
CA PRO A 231 -33.55 12.03 64.29
C PRO A 231 -32.84 12.88 65.36
N SER A 232 -32.41 12.22 66.43
CA SER A 232 -31.41 12.74 67.36
C SER A 232 -30.46 11.63 67.76
N ASN A 233 -29.23 11.74 67.28
CA ASN A 233 -28.05 11.05 67.79
C ASN A 233 -27.62 11.71 69.12
N PRO A 234 -26.81 11.03 69.93
CA PRO A 234 -25.37 11.22 69.82
C PRO A 234 -24.54 9.93 69.72
#